data_AF-A0AAN9ZDC8-F1
#
_entry.id   AF-A0AAN9ZDC8-F1
#
_cell.length_a   1.000
_cell.length_b   1.000
_cell.length_c   1.000
_cell.angle_alpha   90.00
_cell.angle_beta   90.00
_cell.angle_gamma   90.00
#
_symmetry.space_group_name_H-M   'P 1'
#
loop_
_entity.id
_entity.type
_entity.pdbx_description
1 polymer ?
#
loop_
_entity_poly.entity_id
_entity_poly.type
_entity_poly.pdbx_seq_one_letter_code
_entity_poly.pdbx_strand_id
1 'polypeptide(L)'
;MAKLNLLAVCLLVSVGMAVAGDMMRKSIVYDKKTPDVFYCPQQKPTGFDKMIVRAKPLSKLCELEGKPLPPDYKSDCYNDVDESEYACKEKHRIMKRLTRKAEGKGDLGRDISAEDY
;
A
#
# COMPACT_ATOMS: atom_id res chain seq x y z
N MET A 1 38.38 -12.87 14.70
CA MET A 1 37.39 -13.52 13.81
C MET A 1 35.95 -13.41 14.32
N ALA A 2 35.67 -13.72 15.60
CA ALA A 2 34.30 -13.62 16.15
C ALA A 2 33.64 -12.22 16.06
N LYS A 3 34.40 -11.14 16.27
CA LYS A 3 33.89 -9.75 16.19
C LYS A 3 33.49 -9.31 14.77
N LEU A 4 34.19 -9.79 13.74
CA LEU A 4 33.87 -9.50 12.34
C LEU A 4 32.60 -10.25 11.91
N ASN A 5 32.46 -11.50 12.34
CA ASN A 5 31.26 -12.31 12.09
C ASN A 5 30.05 -11.76 12.84
N LEU A 6 30.22 -11.26 14.07
CA LEU A 6 29.13 -10.65 14.83
C LEU A 6 28.64 -9.33 14.19
N LEU A 7 29.56 -8.48 13.72
CA LEU A 7 29.20 -7.27 12.98
C LEU A 7 28.49 -7.59 11.65
N ALA A 8 28.96 -8.59 10.91
CA ALA A 8 28.30 -9.04 9.69
C ALA A 8 26.90 -9.59 9.96
N VAL A 9 26.71 -10.36 11.04
CA VAL A 9 25.38 -10.85 11.45
C VAL A 9 24.47 -9.69 11.86
N CYS A 10 24.94 -8.72 12.64
CA CYS A 10 24.14 -7.55 13.01
C CYS A 10 23.70 -6.73 11.78
N LEU A 11 24.58 -6.59 10.79
CA LEU A 11 24.28 -5.84 9.57
C LEU A 11 23.29 -6.60 8.66
N LEU A 12 23.38 -7.92 8.59
CA LEU A 12 22.37 -8.74 7.89
C LEU A 12 21.00 -8.70 8.57
N VAL A 13 20.96 -8.70 9.91
CA VAL A 13 19.71 -8.59 10.68
C VAL A 13 19.06 -7.21 10.49
N SER A 14 19.82 -6.12 10.54
CA SER A 14 19.28 -4.77 10.36
C SER A 14 18.72 -4.55 8.95
N VAL A 15 19.41 -5.05 7.92
CA VAL A 15 18.90 -5.03 6.53
C VAL A 15 17.64 -5.89 6.39
N GLY A 16 17.62 -7.09 6.98
CA GLY A 16 16.44 -7.96 6.96
C GLY A 16 15.20 -7.33 7.60
N MET A 17 15.36 -6.59 8.69
CA MET A 17 14.26 -5.88 9.34
C MET A 17 13.71 -4.72 8.51
N ALA A 18 14.57 -4.01 7.76
CA ALA A 18 14.14 -2.92 6.88
C ALA A 18 13.27 -3.42 5.71
N VAL A 19 13.59 -4.58 5.14
CA VAL A 19 12.82 -5.17 4.02
C VAL A 19 11.48 -5.76 4.49
N ALA A 20 11.43 -6.37 5.68
CA ALA A 20 10.19 -6.95 6.21
C ALA A 20 9.11 -5.91 6.57
N GLY A 21 9.51 -4.68 6.93
CA GLY A 21 8.58 -3.59 7.20
C GLY A 21 7.77 -3.17 5.98
N ASP A 22 8.31 -3.36 4.77
CA ASP A 22 7.68 -2.92 3.53
C ASP A 22 6.65 -3.92 2.98
N MET A 23 6.75 -5.20 3.37
CA MET A 23 5.77 -6.21 2.96
C MET A 23 4.38 -6.00 3.58
N MET A 24 4.28 -5.23 4.69
CA MET A 24 2.98 -4.90 5.31
C MET A 24 2.32 -3.65 4.71
N ARG A 25 3.03 -2.86 3.90
CA ARG A 25 2.50 -1.63 3.27
C ARG A 25 1.66 -1.91 2.02
N LYS A 26 1.77 -3.11 1.42
CA LYS A 26 0.98 -3.55 0.24
C LYS A 26 -0.43 -4.05 0.61
N SER A 27 -1.09 -3.44 1.60
CA SER A 27 -2.40 -3.91 2.09
C SER A 27 -3.61 -3.23 1.45
N ILE A 28 -3.38 -2.33 0.48
CA ILE A 28 -4.46 -1.71 -0.31
C ILE A 28 -4.80 -2.64 -1.47
N VAL A 29 -5.96 -3.27 -1.39
CA VAL A 29 -6.47 -4.11 -2.46
C VAL A 29 -7.41 -3.28 -3.33
N TYR A 30 -7.17 -3.30 -4.65
CA TYR A 30 -8.02 -2.67 -5.66
C TYR A 30 -8.61 -3.75 -6.57
N ASP A 31 -9.95 -3.84 -6.63
CA ASP A 31 -10.64 -4.77 -7.52
C ASP A 31 -11.11 -4.04 -8.78
N LYS A 32 -10.74 -4.56 -9.95
CA LYS A 32 -11.16 -4.04 -11.27
C LYS A 32 -12.68 -4.04 -11.45
N LYS A 33 -13.39 -4.92 -10.75
CA LYS A 33 -14.87 -5.02 -10.79
C LYS A 33 -15.54 -3.91 -9.98
N THR A 34 -14.87 -3.38 -8.96
CA THR A 34 -15.38 -2.32 -8.09
C THR A 34 -14.39 -1.15 -8.05
N PRO A 35 -14.23 -0.41 -9.16
CA PRO A 35 -13.21 0.63 -9.32
C PRO A 35 -13.37 1.82 -8.36
N ASP A 36 -14.57 2.01 -7.82
CA ASP A 36 -14.91 3.16 -6.99
C ASP A 36 -14.55 2.96 -5.51
N VAL A 37 -14.03 1.78 -5.14
CA VAL A 37 -13.69 1.44 -3.76
C VAL A 37 -12.30 0.79 -3.65
N PHE A 38 -11.67 1.01 -2.51
CA PHE A 38 -10.46 0.30 -2.09
C PHE A 38 -10.74 -0.47 -0.79
N TYR A 39 -9.89 -1.45 -0.50
CA TYR A 39 -10.00 -2.25 0.72
C TYR A 39 -8.76 -2.04 1.57
N CYS A 40 -8.95 -1.79 2.86
CA CYS A 40 -7.87 -1.63 3.83
C CYS A 40 -8.12 -2.45 5.11
N PRO A 41 -7.04 -2.91 5.79
CA PRO A 41 -7.15 -3.65 7.04
C PRO A 41 -7.69 -2.76 8.16
N GLN A 42 -8.54 -3.33 9.02
CA GLN A 42 -9.08 -2.63 10.19
C GLN A 42 -8.26 -2.88 11.47
N GLN A 43 -7.49 -3.96 11.48
CA GLN A 43 -6.65 -4.39 12.60
C GLN A 43 -5.35 -4.98 12.07
N LYS A 44 -4.32 -5.05 12.92
CA LYS A 44 -3.05 -5.68 12.57
C LYS A 44 -3.30 -7.12 12.09
N PRO A 45 -3.01 -7.46 10.82
CA PRO A 45 -3.17 -8.82 10.35
C PRO A 45 -2.11 -9.71 11.01
N THR A 46 -2.52 -10.81 11.65
CA THR A 46 -1.60 -11.85 12.14
C THR A 46 -1.15 -12.81 11.02
N GLY A 47 -1.73 -12.66 9.82
CA GLY A 47 -1.48 -13.42 8.60
C GLY A 47 -2.47 -13.02 7.49
N PHE A 48 -2.19 -13.34 6.22
CA PHE A 48 -3.05 -12.97 5.08
C PHE A 48 -4.47 -13.55 5.19
N ASP A 49 -4.59 -14.80 5.65
CA ASP A 49 -5.87 -15.51 5.77
C ASP A 49 -6.81 -14.91 6.84
N LYS A 50 -6.30 -14.02 7.70
CA LYS A 50 -7.04 -13.39 8.80
C LYS A 50 -7.20 -11.87 8.62
N MET A 51 -6.92 -11.36 7.42
CA MET A 51 -7.04 -9.94 7.12
C MET A 51 -8.52 -9.56 6.93
N ILE A 52 -9.11 -8.94 7.95
CA ILE A 52 -10.44 -8.33 7.84
C ILE A 52 -10.28 -6.96 7.20
N VAL A 53 -10.71 -6.85 5.94
CA VAL A 53 -10.70 -5.59 5.18
C VAL A 53 -12.10 -5.03 5.06
N ARG A 54 -12.21 -3.69 5.02
CA ARG A 54 -13.48 -2.99 4.74
C ARG A 54 -13.36 -2.22 3.44
N ALA A 55 -14.41 -2.26 2.62
CA ALA A 55 -14.52 -1.43 1.44
C ALA A 55 -14.73 0.04 1.83
N LYS A 56 -13.95 0.93 1.23
CA LYS A 56 -14.00 2.38 1.42
C LYS A 56 -13.97 3.07 0.05
N PRO A 57 -14.62 4.24 -0.12
CA PRO A 57 -14.61 4.96 -1.39
C PRO A 57 -13.19 5.33 -1.82
N LEU A 58 -12.87 5.29 -3.11
CA LEU A 58 -11.55 5.67 -3.62
C LEU A 58 -11.18 7.13 -3.29
N SER A 59 -12.16 8.01 -3.12
CA SER A 59 -11.94 9.40 -2.67
C SER A 59 -11.28 9.49 -1.29
N LYS A 60 -11.51 8.47 -0.44
CA LYS A 60 -10.97 8.31 0.92
C LYS A 60 -9.55 7.74 0.94
N LEU A 61 -9.03 7.28 -0.20
CA LEU A 61 -7.65 6.85 -0.29
C LEU A 61 -6.75 8.07 -0.42
N CYS A 62 -5.78 8.26 0.48
CA CYS A 62 -4.87 9.41 0.49
C CYS A 62 -5.61 10.75 0.31
N GLU A 63 -6.49 11.08 1.26
CA GLU A 63 -7.23 12.34 1.31
C GLU A 63 -6.32 13.52 1.57
N LEU A 64 -5.35 13.33 2.46
CA LEU A 64 -4.43 14.38 2.89
C LEU A 64 -3.17 14.45 2.03
N GLU A 65 -3.09 13.68 0.95
CA GLU A 65 -1.98 13.73 -0.01
C GLU A 65 -0.61 13.44 0.63
N GLY A 66 -0.59 12.63 1.69
CA GLY A 66 0.62 12.35 2.47
C GLY A 66 1.11 13.54 3.32
N LYS A 67 0.29 14.57 3.52
CA LYS A 67 0.55 15.66 4.45
C LYS A 67 0.43 15.17 5.90
N PRO A 68 1.02 15.89 6.88
CA PRO A 68 0.85 15.57 8.29
C PRO A 68 -0.62 15.46 8.66
N LEU A 69 -0.98 14.37 9.33
CA LEU A 69 -2.35 14.14 9.79
C LEU A 69 -2.70 15.16 10.88
N PRO A 70 -3.90 15.78 10.83
CA PRO A 70 -4.42 16.55 11.95
C PRO A 70 -4.40 15.75 13.26
N PRO A 71 -4.21 16.40 14.42
CA PRO A 71 -4.15 15.71 15.71
C PRO A 71 -5.46 14.98 16.08
N ASP A 72 -6.57 15.40 15.49
CA ASP A 72 -7.91 14.81 15.62
C ASP A 72 -8.30 13.91 14.44
N TYR A 73 -7.35 13.60 13.55
CA TYR A 73 -7.62 12.74 12.40
C TYR A 73 -7.98 11.33 12.86
N LYS A 74 -9.19 10.90 12.49
CA LYS A 74 -9.67 9.55 12.78
C LYS A 74 -9.38 8.66 11.59
N SER A 75 -8.29 7.92 11.69
CA SER A 75 -7.90 6.91 10.71
C SER A 75 -9.05 5.98 10.36
N ASP A 76 -9.33 5.84 9.06
CA ASP A 76 -10.33 4.89 8.55
C ASP A 76 -9.76 3.46 8.42
N CYS A 77 -8.43 3.34 8.47
CA CYS A 77 -7.67 2.12 8.27
C CYS A 77 -6.67 1.88 9.42
N TYR A 78 -6.20 0.65 9.59
CA TYR A 78 -5.20 0.36 10.61
C TYR A 78 -3.91 1.15 10.34
N ASN A 79 -3.46 1.95 11.31
CA ASN A 79 -2.19 2.68 11.28
C ASN A 79 -2.05 3.63 10.07
N ASP A 80 -3.12 4.33 9.69
CA ASP A 80 -3.11 5.36 8.64
C ASP A 80 -2.53 4.89 7.32
N VAL A 81 -2.68 3.59 7.02
CA VAL A 81 -2.12 2.99 5.81
C VAL A 81 -2.70 3.64 4.56
N ASP A 82 -3.94 4.12 4.62
CA ASP A 82 -4.63 4.92 3.60
C ASP A 82 -3.99 6.28 3.32
N GLU A 83 -3.17 6.83 4.23
CA GLU A 83 -2.43 8.09 4.06
C GLU A 83 -0.92 7.87 3.89
N SER A 84 -0.49 6.62 3.76
CA SER A 84 0.91 6.30 3.49
C SER A 84 1.34 6.76 2.08
N GLU A 85 2.64 6.96 1.89
CA GLU A 85 3.21 7.25 0.57
C GLU A 85 2.80 6.21 -0.49
N TYR A 86 2.71 4.94 -0.10
CA TYR A 86 2.24 3.86 -0.96
C TYR A 86 0.78 4.05 -1.37
N ALA A 87 -0.09 4.44 -0.44
CA ALA A 87 -1.50 4.71 -0.73
C ALA A 87 -1.71 5.84 -1.73
N CYS A 88 -0.93 6.91 -1.58
CA CYS A 88 -0.98 8.05 -2.49
C CYS A 88 -0.52 7.68 -3.91
N LYS A 89 0.57 6.91 -4.03
CA LYS A 89 1.02 6.35 -5.32
C LYS A 89 -0.05 5.46 -5.95
N GLU A 90 -0.69 4.62 -5.13
CA GLU A 90 -1.71 3.69 -5.61
C GLU A 90 -3.00 4.41 -6.04
N LYS A 91 -3.44 5.44 -5.31
CA LYS A 91 -4.54 6.34 -5.73
C LYS A 91 -4.28 6.91 -7.11
N HIS A 92 -3.09 7.48 -7.32
CA HIS A 92 -2.70 8.04 -8.61
C HIS A 92 -2.72 6.98 -9.73
N ARG A 93 -2.19 5.78 -9.46
CA ARG A 93 -2.19 4.66 -10.41
C ARG A 93 -3.61 4.24 -10.82
N ILE A 94 -4.52 4.13 -9.85
CA ILE A 94 -5.93 3.78 -10.06
C ILE A 94 -6.62 4.87 -10.88
N MET A 95 -6.51 6.13 -10.48
CA MET A 95 -7.13 7.25 -11.19
C MET A 95 -6.68 7.31 -12.66
N LYS A 96 -5.37 7.16 -12.91
CA LYS A 96 -4.83 7.12 -14.28
C LYS A 96 -5.38 5.95 -15.10
N ARG A 97 -5.70 4.80 -14.47
CA ARG A 97 -6.36 3.67 -15.15
C ARG A 97 -7.81 3.98 -15.49
N LEU A 98 -8.56 4.60 -14.56
CA LEU A 98 -9.95 4.98 -14.78
C LEU A 98 -10.09 6.01 -15.90
N THR A 99 -9.22 7.02 -15.94
CA THR A 99 -9.19 8.00 -17.03
C THR A 99 -8.96 7.34 -18.38
N ARG A 100 -7.98 6.43 -18.50
CA ARG A 100 -7.74 5.71 -19.77
C ARG A 100 -8.94 4.88 -20.23
N LYS A 101 -9.62 4.21 -19.29
CA LYS A 101 -10.83 3.45 -19.57
C LYS A 101 -11.98 4.35 -20.02
N ALA A 102 -12.16 5.51 -19.40
CA ALA A 102 -13.16 6.50 -19.77
C ALA A 102 -12.91 7.10 -21.18
N GLU A 103 -11.64 7.27 -21.55
CA GLU A 103 -11.23 7.74 -22.88
C GLU A 103 -11.36 6.68 -24.00
N GLY A 104 -11.87 5.49 -23.71
CA GLY A 104 -12.02 4.42 -24.71
C GLY A 104 -10.68 3.86 -25.22
N LYS A 105 -9.55 4.25 -24.61
CA LYS A 105 -8.25 3.61 -24.82
C LYS A 105 -8.28 2.30 -24.06
N GLY A 106 -8.88 1.28 -24.68
CA GLY A 106 -8.95 -0.08 -24.16
C GLY A 106 -7.57 -0.57 -23.71
N ASP A 107 -7.55 -1.48 -22.74
CA ASP A 107 -6.38 -2.13 -22.14
C ASP A 107 -5.54 -2.81 -23.25
N LEU A 108 -4.76 -2.03 -23.98
CA LEU A 108 -3.78 -2.54 -24.92
C LEU A 108 -2.65 -3.08 -24.06
N GLY A 109 -2.75 -4.39 -23.79
CA GLY A 109 -1.86 -5.22 -22.98
C GLY A 109 -0.50 -4.61 -22.72
N ARG A 110 -0.40 -3.85 -21.63
CA ARG A 110 0.88 -3.58 -21.01
C ARG A 110 0.85 -4.32 -19.71
N ASP A 111 1.53 -5.46 -19.77
CA ASP A 111 1.88 -6.31 -18.67
C ASP A 111 2.27 -5.49 -17.45
N ILE A 112 1.97 -6.06 -16.29
CA ILE A 112 2.56 -5.69 -15.02
C ILE A 112 4.08 -5.62 -15.25
N SER A 113 4.64 -4.43 -15.46
CA SER A 113 6.08 -4.27 -15.42
C SER A 113 6.48 -4.51 -13.98
N ALA A 114 7.39 -5.44 -13.77
CA ALA A 114 7.98 -5.77 -12.47
C ALA A 114 8.80 -4.60 -11.87
N GLU A 115 8.80 -3.43 -12.51
CA GLU A 115 9.49 -2.21 -12.09
C GLU A 115 8.69 -1.37 -11.07
N ASP A 116 7.43 -1.72 -10.79
CA ASP A 116 6.56 -0.99 -9.84
C ASP A 116 6.48 -1.67 -8.44
N TYR A 117 7.42 -2.55 -8.09
CA TYR A 117 7.42 -3.33 -6.83
C TYR A 117 8.39 -2.87 -5.76
#